data_AF-A0A2K4YA98-F1
#
_entry.id   AF-A0A2K4YA98-F1
#
_cell.length_a   1.000
_cell.length_b   1.000
_cell.length_c   1.000
_cell.angle_alpha   90.00
_cell.angle_beta   90.00
_cell.angle_gamma   90.00
#
_symmetry.space_group_name_H-M   'P 1'
#
loop_
_entity.id
_entity.type
_entity.pdbx_description
1 polymer ?
#
loop_
_entity_poly.entity_id
_entity_poly.type
_entity_poly.pdbx_seq_one_letter_code
_entity_poly.pdbx_strand_id
1 'polypeptide(L)'
;MPLTFDDTQSAQLLQAIGLPEDTTDLDLVQAAVADMAKASGGDPVAAAKRAGLATIDPESLVQLRADAQRGRDIAAAAAQHEIEEKVEKAIHAGKIPVSRRKHWVQLIGADKGMADVLASMPDNLIPMEEIGHGVGVMEGDQLAERADWFH
;
A
#
# COMPACT_ATOMS: atom_id res chain seq x y z
N MET A 1 -58.67 -10.46 -24.55
CA MET A 1 -59.20 -9.53 -23.53
C MET A 1 -58.36 -8.26 -23.60
N PRO A 2 -58.96 -7.06 -23.58
CA PRO A 2 -58.19 -5.83 -23.47
C PRO A 2 -57.51 -5.78 -22.09
N LEU A 3 -56.21 -5.46 -22.06
CA LEU A 3 -55.58 -5.02 -20.81
C LEU A 3 -56.18 -3.65 -20.48
N THR A 4 -56.77 -3.52 -19.30
CA THR A 4 -57.29 -2.25 -18.78
C THR A 4 -56.45 -1.87 -17.58
N PHE A 5 -55.82 -0.70 -17.66
CA PHE A 5 -55.07 -0.11 -16.55
C PHE A 5 -55.96 0.91 -15.85
N ASP A 6 -55.82 1.04 -14.54
CA ASP A 6 -56.37 2.19 -13.83
C ASP A 6 -55.48 3.44 -14.04
N ASP A 7 -55.98 4.61 -13.66
CA ASP A 7 -55.27 5.89 -13.86
C ASP A 7 -53.93 5.93 -13.10
N THR A 8 -53.84 5.23 -11.96
CA THR A 8 -52.61 5.16 -11.15
C THR A 8 -51.57 4.27 -11.83
N GLN A 9 -51.98 3.12 -12.35
CA GLN A 9 -51.13 2.21 -13.11
C GLN A 9 -50.65 2.84 -14.42
N SER A 10 -51.50 3.64 -15.06
CA SER A 10 -51.16 4.38 -16.27
C SER A 10 -50.11 5.46 -16.01
N ALA A 11 -50.29 6.26 -14.96
CA ALA A 11 -49.31 7.27 -14.56
C ALA A 11 -47.95 6.64 -14.16
N GLN A 12 -47.96 5.52 -13.43
CA GLN A 12 -46.75 4.79 -13.07
C GLN A 12 -46.02 4.22 -14.31
N LEU A 13 -46.76 3.70 -15.29
CA LEU A 13 -46.18 3.21 -16.54
C LEU A 13 -45.53 4.36 -17.32
N LEU A 14 -46.23 5.49 -17.48
CA LEU A 14 -45.74 6.68 -18.17
C LEU A 14 -44.48 7.25 -17.49
N GLN A 15 -44.47 7.31 -16.17
CA GLN A 15 -43.31 7.73 -15.40
C GLN A 15 -42.12 6.77 -15.57
N ALA A 16 -42.36 5.46 -15.57
CA ALA A 16 -41.30 4.45 -15.77
C ALA A 16 -40.66 4.53 -17.16
N ILE A 17 -41.42 4.92 -18.18
CA ILE A 17 -40.91 5.14 -19.54
C ILE A 17 -40.36 6.56 -19.78
N GLY A 18 -40.41 7.45 -18.76
CA GLY A 18 -39.90 8.82 -18.82
C GLY A 18 -40.79 9.81 -19.56
N LEU A 19 -42.08 9.50 -19.72
CA LEU A 19 -43.09 10.37 -20.33
C LEU A 19 -43.91 11.11 -19.25
N PRO A 20 -44.47 12.29 -19.56
CA PRO A 20 -45.39 12.99 -18.68
C PRO A 20 -46.62 12.12 -18.35
N GLU A 21 -47.10 12.19 -17.10
CA GLU A 21 -48.22 11.39 -16.57
C GLU A 21 -49.55 11.65 -17.31
N ASP A 22 -49.69 12.81 -17.96
CA ASP A 22 -50.87 13.20 -18.73
C ASP A 22 -50.77 12.86 -20.24
N THR A 23 -49.79 12.05 -20.64
CA THR A 23 -49.61 11.67 -22.05
C THR A 23 -50.74 10.74 -22.49
N THR A 24 -51.61 11.24 -23.37
CA THR A 24 -52.77 10.49 -23.91
C THR A 24 -52.55 9.97 -25.34
N ASP A 25 -51.41 10.29 -25.94
CA ASP A 25 -51.02 9.83 -27.28
C ASP A 25 -50.51 8.37 -27.21
N LEU A 26 -51.36 7.44 -27.63
CA LEU A 26 -51.08 6.00 -27.61
C LEU A 26 -49.94 5.60 -28.56
N ASP A 27 -49.76 6.32 -29.67
CA ASP A 27 -48.71 6.03 -30.65
C ASP A 27 -47.34 6.47 -30.10
N LEU A 28 -47.30 7.61 -29.40
CA LEU A 28 -46.10 8.09 -28.70
C LEU A 28 -45.67 7.12 -27.59
N VAL A 29 -46.62 6.62 -26.79
CA VAL A 29 -46.34 5.66 -25.71
C VAL A 29 -45.81 4.34 -26.28
N GLN A 30 -46.41 3.83 -27.36
CA GLN A 30 -45.91 2.62 -28.03
C GLN A 30 -44.52 2.81 -28.64
N ALA A 31 -44.25 3.96 -29.25
CA ALA A 31 -42.93 4.28 -29.79
C ALA A 31 -41.87 4.34 -28.69
N ALA A 32 -42.17 4.98 -27.55
CA ALA A 32 -41.25 5.07 -26.42
C ALA A 32 -40.95 3.69 -25.79
N VAL A 33 -41.96 2.84 -25.64
CA VAL A 33 -41.77 1.46 -25.17
C VAL A 33 -40.93 0.65 -26.16
N ALA A 34 -41.18 0.79 -27.47
CA ALA A 34 -40.41 0.11 -28.50
C ALA A 34 -38.95 0.58 -28.54
N ASP A 35 -38.69 1.87 -28.36
CA ASP A 35 -37.34 2.42 -28.32
C ASP A 35 -36.61 2.05 -27.03
N MET A 36 -37.29 2.01 -25.89
CA MET A 36 -36.73 1.48 -24.64
C MET A 36 -36.42 -0.01 -24.73
N ALA A 37 -37.27 -0.80 -25.41
CA ALA A 37 -37.03 -2.22 -25.67
C ALA A 37 -35.85 -2.44 -26.63
N LYS A 38 -35.66 -1.57 -27.64
CA LYS A 38 -34.49 -1.60 -28.52
C LYS A 38 -33.21 -1.15 -27.81
N ALA A 39 -33.32 -0.15 -26.93
CA ALA A 39 -32.21 0.35 -26.12
C ALA A 39 -31.76 -0.68 -25.07
N SER A 40 -32.70 -1.42 -24.47
CA SER A 40 -32.41 -2.51 -23.53
C SER A 40 -32.12 -3.86 -24.20
N GLY A 41 -32.50 -4.04 -25.47
CA GLY A 41 -32.20 -5.23 -26.28
C GLY A 41 -30.75 -5.31 -26.78
N GLY A 42 -29.93 -4.28 -26.53
CA GLY A 42 -28.50 -4.35 -26.72
C GLY A 42 -27.82 -4.92 -25.47
N ASP A 43 -27.10 -6.03 -25.63
CA ASP A 43 -26.25 -6.59 -24.58
C ASP A 43 -25.44 -5.45 -23.91
N PRO A 44 -25.63 -5.17 -22.60
CA PRO A 44 -24.95 -4.08 -21.91
C PRO A 44 -23.43 -4.22 -21.98
N VAL A 45 -22.91 -5.45 -22.14
CA VAL A 45 -21.50 -5.75 -22.37
C VAL A 45 -21.06 -5.23 -23.75
N ALA A 46 -21.89 -5.40 -24.79
CA ALA A 46 -21.62 -4.88 -26.12
C ALA A 46 -21.68 -3.34 -26.17
N ALA A 47 -22.59 -2.71 -25.41
CA ALA A 47 -22.65 -1.26 -25.28
C ALA A 47 -21.41 -0.70 -24.55
N ALA A 48 -20.99 -1.32 -23.43
CA ALA A 48 -19.77 -0.96 -22.72
C ALA A 48 -18.52 -1.09 -23.61
N LYS A 49 -18.41 -2.20 -24.36
CA LYS A 49 -17.29 -2.43 -25.28
C LYS A 49 -17.21 -1.39 -26.40
N ARG A 50 -18.34 -0.93 -26.95
CA ARG A 50 -18.37 0.16 -27.94
C ARG A 50 -17.93 1.51 -27.35
N ALA A 51 -18.17 1.72 -26.05
CA ALA A 51 -17.71 2.89 -25.31
C ALA A 51 -16.26 2.78 -24.78
N GLY A 52 -15.54 1.69 -25.12
CA GLY A 52 -14.18 1.45 -24.63
C GLY A 52 -14.11 1.04 -23.15
N LEU A 53 -15.25 0.71 -22.55
CA LEU A 53 -15.37 0.29 -21.15
C LEU A 53 -15.40 -1.23 -21.05
N ALA A 54 -14.70 -1.77 -20.06
CA ALA A 54 -14.78 -3.18 -19.69
C ALA A 54 -15.75 -3.35 -18.52
N THR A 55 -16.78 -4.16 -18.70
CA THR A 55 -17.65 -4.61 -17.61
C THR A 55 -16.89 -5.61 -16.75
N ILE A 56 -16.65 -5.25 -15.50
CA ILE A 56 -16.09 -6.13 -14.47
C ILE A 56 -17.21 -6.40 -13.46
N ASP A 57 -17.27 -7.64 -12.99
CA ASP A 57 -18.14 -8.03 -11.89
C ASP A 57 -17.89 -7.16 -10.64
N PRO A 58 -18.94 -6.60 -10.00
CA PRO A 58 -18.80 -5.68 -8.89
C PRO A 58 -18.09 -6.30 -7.67
N GLU A 59 -18.26 -7.60 -7.40
CA GLU A 59 -17.57 -8.28 -6.30
C GLU A 59 -16.06 -8.37 -6.57
N SER A 60 -15.70 -8.71 -7.80
CA SER A 60 -14.31 -8.74 -8.28
C SER A 60 -13.64 -7.36 -8.19
N LEU A 61 -14.38 -6.27 -8.45
CA LEU A 61 -13.86 -4.91 -8.27
C LEU A 61 -13.61 -4.55 -6.80
N VAL A 62 -14.44 -5.02 -5.88
CA VAL A 62 -14.23 -4.81 -4.44
C VAL A 62 -13.00 -5.57 -3.96
N GLN A 63 -12.87 -6.84 -4.36
CA GLN A 63 -11.71 -7.66 -4.03
C GLN A 63 -10.42 -7.06 -4.59
N LEU A 64 -10.41 -6.64 -5.86
CA LEU A 64 -9.23 -6.02 -6.48
C LEU A 64 -8.81 -4.72 -5.78
N ARG A 65 -9.76 -3.88 -5.36
CA ARG A 65 -9.45 -2.66 -4.59
C ARG A 65 -8.86 -3.00 -3.22
N ALA A 66 -9.38 -4.01 -2.55
CA ALA A 66 -8.86 -4.47 -1.27
C ALA A 66 -7.45 -5.07 -1.39
N ASP A 67 -7.21 -5.90 -2.42
CA ASP A 67 -5.89 -6.45 -2.73
C ASP A 67 -4.89 -5.35 -3.08
N ALA A 68 -5.29 -4.36 -3.88
CA ALA A 68 -4.43 -3.24 -4.24
C ALA A 68 -4.03 -2.39 -3.02
N GLN A 69 -4.95 -2.20 -2.07
CA GLN A 69 -4.63 -1.51 -0.82
C GLN A 69 -3.65 -2.32 0.02
N ARG A 70 -3.92 -3.62 0.23
CA ARG A 70 -3.00 -4.51 0.96
C ARG A 70 -1.61 -4.57 0.30
N GLY A 71 -1.55 -4.59 -1.03
CA GLY A 71 -0.29 -4.55 -1.77
C GLY A 71 0.50 -3.26 -1.54
N ARG A 72 -0.17 -2.09 -1.50
CA ARG A 72 0.48 -0.82 -1.16
C ARG A 72 1.04 -0.82 0.27
N ASP A 73 0.28 -1.35 1.21
CA ASP A 73 0.68 -1.41 2.61
C ASP A 73 1.89 -2.35 2.80
N ILE A 74 1.87 -3.53 2.15
CA ILE A 74 2.99 -4.48 2.16
C ILE A 74 4.23 -3.89 1.49
N ALA A 75 4.06 -3.21 0.33
CA ALA A 75 5.17 -2.59 -0.37
C ALA A 75 5.84 -1.49 0.46
N ALA A 76 5.04 -0.69 1.19
CA ALA A 76 5.56 0.32 2.11
C ALA A 76 6.32 -0.31 3.29
N ALA A 77 5.78 -1.39 3.87
CA ALA A 77 6.43 -2.12 4.96
C ALA A 77 7.75 -2.79 4.50
N ALA A 78 7.77 -3.39 3.30
CA ALA A 78 8.97 -4.00 2.74
C ALA A 78 10.08 -2.97 2.50
N ALA A 79 9.75 -1.80 1.95
CA ALA A 79 10.71 -0.72 1.75
C ALA A 79 11.32 -0.24 3.08
N GLN A 80 10.51 -0.15 4.13
CA GLN A 80 10.99 0.22 5.47
C GLN A 80 11.92 -0.86 6.05
N HIS A 81 11.56 -2.13 5.92
CA HIS A 81 12.37 -3.25 6.38
C HIS A 81 13.73 -3.32 5.67
N GLU A 82 13.77 -3.09 4.35
CA GLU A 82 15.02 -3.02 3.60
C GLU A 82 15.98 -1.94 4.11
N ILE A 83 15.44 -0.78 4.52
CA ILE A 83 16.23 0.31 5.10
C ILE A 83 16.80 -0.13 6.45
N GLU A 84 15.96 -0.72 7.30
CA GLU A 84 16.37 -1.19 8.63
C GLU A 84 17.45 -2.28 8.53
N GLU A 85 17.31 -3.23 7.62
CA GLU A 85 18.32 -4.27 7.36
C GLU A 85 19.67 -3.67 6.92
N LYS A 86 19.65 -2.66 6.04
CA LYS A 86 20.88 -1.99 5.59
C LYS A 86 21.59 -1.29 6.73
N VAL A 87 20.83 -0.60 7.60
CA VAL A 87 21.36 0.05 8.79
C VAL A 87 21.89 -0.98 9.78
N GLU A 88 21.20 -2.11 9.96
CA GLU A 88 21.64 -3.17 10.87
C GLU A 88 22.95 -3.83 10.43
N LYS A 89 23.08 -4.10 9.12
CA LYS A 89 24.34 -4.59 8.55
C LYS A 89 25.48 -3.60 8.77
N ALA A 90 25.23 -2.29 8.65
CA ALA A 90 26.23 -1.27 8.91
C ALA A 90 26.61 -1.16 10.39
N ILE A 91 25.67 -1.41 11.31
CA ILE A 91 25.94 -1.51 12.75
C ILE A 91 26.82 -2.73 13.02
N HIS A 92 26.47 -3.91 12.53
CA HIS A 92 27.27 -5.11 12.74
C HIS A 92 28.67 -5.02 12.13
N ALA A 93 28.82 -4.31 11.00
CA ALA A 93 30.12 -4.04 10.40
C ALA A 93 30.94 -2.95 11.14
N GLY A 94 30.41 -2.38 12.23
CA GLY A 94 31.10 -1.34 13.00
C GLY A 94 31.19 0.01 12.30
N LYS A 95 30.38 0.26 11.26
CA LYS A 95 30.38 1.55 10.52
C LYS A 95 29.71 2.66 11.32
N ILE A 96 28.63 2.32 12.03
CA ILE A 96 27.81 3.26 12.79
C ILE A 96 27.45 2.69 14.17
N PRO A 97 27.26 3.56 15.18
CA PRO A 97 26.89 3.10 16.51
C PRO A 97 25.40 2.76 16.58
N VAL A 98 25.04 1.79 17.43
CA VAL A 98 23.63 1.38 17.66
C VAL A 98 22.75 2.56 18.06
N SER A 99 23.28 3.51 18.82
CA SER A 99 22.56 4.73 19.26
C SER A 99 22.07 5.61 18.10
N ARG A 100 22.73 5.54 16.93
CA ARG A 100 22.34 6.30 15.74
C ARG A 100 21.44 5.53 14.78
N ARG A 101 21.03 4.29 15.10
CA ARG A 101 20.13 3.48 14.26
C ARG A 101 18.91 4.27 13.81
N LYS A 102 18.16 4.84 14.75
CA LYS A 102 16.92 5.57 14.47
C LYS A 102 17.16 6.79 13.55
N HIS A 103 18.27 7.49 13.76
CA HIS A 103 18.63 8.65 12.93
C HIS A 103 18.92 8.23 11.48
N TRP A 104 19.68 7.16 11.28
CA TRP A 104 20.00 6.65 9.94
C TRP A 104 18.78 6.08 9.22
N VAL A 105 17.90 5.37 9.91
CA VAL A 105 16.65 4.88 9.32
C VAL A 105 15.76 6.04 8.86
N GLN A 106 15.62 7.09 9.67
CA GLN A 106 14.87 8.29 9.30
C GLN A 106 15.53 9.05 8.14
N LEU A 107 16.86 9.16 8.16
CA LEU A 107 17.62 9.85 7.12
C LEU A 107 17.51 9.14 5.76
N ILE A 108 17.64 7.81 5.74
CA ILE A 108 17.53 7.01 4.51
C ILE A 108 16.07 6.96 4.01
N GLY A 109 15.10 6.98 4.94
CA GLY A 109 13.68 7.11 4.59
C GLY A 109 13.36 8.44 3.89
N ALA A 110 14.04 9.52 4.26
CA ALA A 110 13.90 10.83 3.63
C ALA A 110 14.73 10.97 2.32
N ASP A 111 15.94 10.43 2.30
CA ASP A 111 16.82 10.43 1.14
C ASP A 111 17.45 9.04 0.92
N LYS A 112 17.02 8.37 -0.15
CA LYS A 112 17.52 7.04 -0.50
C LYS A 112 19.02 7.02 -0.83
N GLY A 113 19.60 8.14 -1.29
CA GLY A 113 21.02 8.25 -1.61
C GLY A 113 21.93 8.14 -0.38
N MET A 114 21.40 8.35 0.82
CA MET A 114 22.16 8.19 2.06
C MET A 114 22.50 6.73 2.39
N ALA A 115 21.81 5.76 1.77
CA ALA A 115 22.17 4.36 1.86
C ALA A 115 23.52 4.08 1.17
N ASP A 116 23.82 4.76 0.07
CA ASP A 116 25.08 4.61 -0.66
C ASP A 116 26.24 5.25 0.12
N VAL A 117 25.98 6.38 0.78
CA VAL A 117 26.94 7.00 1.71
C VAL A 117 27.26 6.04 2.85
N LEU A 118 26.24 5.42 3.45
CA LEU A 118 26.45 4.43 4.51
C LEU A 118 27.23 3.20 4.02
N ALA A 119 26.99 2.76 2.78
CA ALA A 119 27.75 1.67 2.17
C ALA A 119 29.23 2.04 1.94
N SER A 120 29.51 3.31 1.60
CA SER A 120 30.87 3.80 1.33
C SER A 120 31.75 3.97 2.58
N MET A 121 31.17 3.95 3.79
CA MET A 121 31.93 4.07 5.03
C MET A 121 32.81 2.82 5.24
N PRO A 122 34.06 2.99 5.70
CA PRO A 122 34.94 1.87 6.01
C PRO A 122 34.39 1.05 7.19
N ASP A 123 34.68 -0.24 7.17
CA ASP A 123 34.32 -1.17 8.23
C ASP A 123 35.14 -0.90 9.50
N ASN A 124 34.63 -1.31 10.67
CA ASN A 124 35.31 -1.25 11.96
C ASN A 124 35.76 0.15 12.41
N LEU A 125 35.03 1.20 12.01
CA LEU A 125 35.22 2.56 12.57
C LEU A 125 34.96 2.60 14.07
N ILE A 126 34.08 1.74 14.55
CA ILE A 126 33.79 1.51 15.95
C ILE A 126 34.31 0.12 16.30
N PRO A 127 35.25 0.01 17.27
CA PRO A 127 35.73 -1.28 17.73
C PRO A 127 34.56 -2.12 18.24
N MET A 128 34.27 -3.22 17.53
CA MET A 128 33.27 -4.21 17.94
C MET A 128 33.91 -5.40 18.68
N GLU A 129 35.24 -5.44 18.73
CA GLU A 129 36.04 -6.42 19.48
C GLU A 129 36.81 -5.73 20.61
N GLU A 130 36.97 -6.43 21.73
CA GLU A 130 37.70 -5.93 22.91
C GLU A 130 39.21 -5.84 22.60
N ILE A 131 39.71 -4.63 22.34
CA ILE A 131 41.15 -4.37 22.22
C ILE A 131 41.71 -4.19 23.64
N GLY A 132 41.91 -5.30 24.35
CA GLY A 132 42.68 -5.31 25.60
C GLY A 132 42.16 -6.27 26.65
N HIS A 133 42.66 -7.51 26.65
CA HIS A 133 42.64 -8.31 27.86
C HIS A 133 43.71 -7.79 28.83
N GLY A 134 43.29 -7.54 30.07
CA GLY A 134 44.18 -7.24 31.18
C GLY A 134 45.34 -8.23 31.20
N VAL A 135 46.55 -7.70 31.34
CA VAL A 135 47.83 -8.42 31.37
C VAL A 135 47.63 -9.73 32.13
N GLY A 136 47.81 -10.85 31.41
CA GLY A 136 47.75 -12.18 31.99
C GLY A 136 48.66 -12.21 33.21
N VAL A 137 48.12 -12.61 34.35
CA VAL A 137 48.92 -13.00 35.51
C VAL A 137 49.64 -14.29 35.09
N MET A 138 50.76 -14.12 34.39
CA MET A 138 51.77 -15.15 34.23
C MET A 138 52.44 -15.26 35.59
N GLU A 139 52.19 -16.38 36.23
CA GLU A 139 52.84 -16.84 37.44
C GLU A 139 54.37 -16.78 37.27
N GLY A 140 55.03 -15.91 38.04
CA GLY A 140 56.49 -15.85 38.05
C GLY A 140 57.08 -14.47 38.32
N ASP A 141 57.25 -14.17 39.61
CA ASP A 141 58.37 -13.40 40.17
C ASP A 141 58.29 -11.86 40.18
N GLN A 142 58.52 -11.33 41.40
CA GLN A 142 58.86 -9.94 41.76
C GLN A 142 57.79 -8.85 41.54
N LEU A 143 56.89 -8.71 42.54
CA LEU A 143 56.35 -7.41 42.91
C LEU A 143 57.50 -6.52 43.43
N ALA A 144 58.22 -5.87 42.51
CA ALA A 144 59.17 -4.83 42.85
C ALA A 144 58.40 -3.61 43.37
N GLU A 145 58.48 -3.46 44.69
CA GLU A 145 58.01 -2.35 45.52
C GLU A 145 56.49 -2.24 45.76
N ARG A 146 56.11 -2.53 47.01
CA ARG A 146 54.82 -2.20 47.60
C ARG A 146 54.76 -0.67 47.68
N ALA A 147 54.01 -0.06 46.77
CA ALA A 147 53.96 1.38 46.71
C ALA A 147 53.27 1.96 47.98
N ASP A 148 53.96 2.89 48.65
CA ASP A 148 53.63 3.46 49.98
C ASP A 148 52.44 4.46 50.00
N TRP A 149 51.48 4.32 49.09
CA TRP A 149 50.36 5.27 48.92
C TRP A 149 49.05 4.80 49.55
N PHE A 150 49.10 3.74 50.36
CA PHE A 150 48.06 3.42 51.33
C PHE A 150 48.65 3.51 52.74
N HIS A 151 48.52 4.70 53.33
CA HIS A 151 48.62 4.94 54.77
C HIS A 151 47.25 5.30 55.33
#